data_AF-A0A5C6ML89-F1
#
_entry.id   AF-A0A5C6ML89-F1
#
_cell.length_a   1.000
_cell.length_b   1.000
_cell.length_c   1.000
_cell.angle_alpha   90.00
_cell.angle_beta   90.00
_cell.angle_gamma   90.00
#
_symmetry.space_group_name_H-M   'P 1'
#
loop_
_entity.id
_entity.type
_entity.pdbx_description
1 polymer ?
#
loop_
_entity_poly.entity_id
_entity_poly.type
_entity_poly.pdbx_seq_one_letter_code
_entity_poly.pdbx_strand_id
1 'polypeptide(L)'
;MDACSEQAPSTFTHRHSGVNQLGGVFINGRPLPDVVRQSIVELAGRGVRPCEISRRLRVSHGCVSKILARYNETGSIRPAVMGGSKPKVATPRVVQTILHLKRINPGMFAREIRDRLLLERVCDNENVPSVSSINRFFDSFLHVMVSKVTELLLLSLQDH
;
A
#
# COMPACT_ATOMS: atom_id res chain seq x y z
N MET A 1 -9.71 34.44 36.38
CA MET A 1 -8.62 33.46 36.19
C MET A 1 -9.31 32.16 35.81
N ASP A 2 -9.27 31.79 34.53
CA ASP A 2 -8.95 30.42 34.11
C ASP A 2 -9.05 30.29 32.59
N ALA A 3 -7.87 30.01 32.04
CA ALA A 3 -7.49 29.34 30.79
C ALA A 3 -8.37 29.49 29.54
N CYS A 4 -7.89 30.40 28.68
CA CYS A 4 -8.02 30.35 27.22
C CYS A 4 -7.62 28.96 26.69
N SER A 5 -8.53 28.27 26.00
CA SER A 5 -8.17 27.06 25.23
C SER A 5 -7.41 27.48 23.97
N GLU A 6 -6.08 27.39 24.02
CA GLU A 6 -5.22 27.47 22.85
C GLU A 6 -5.55 26.33 21.88
N GLN A 7 -6.09 26.71 20.72
CA GLN A 7 -6.10 25.86 19.54
C GLN A 7 -4.66 25.68 19.09
N ALA A 8 -4.08 24.52 19.38
CA ALA A 8 -2.78 24.13 18.87
C ALA A 8 -2.82 24.13 17.32
N PRO A 9 -1.90 24.84 16.63
CA PRO A 9 -1.82 24.76 15.19
C PRO A 9 -1.35 23.36 14.83
N SER A 10 -2.17 22.65 14.05
CA SER A 10 -1.80 21.39 13.41
C SER A 10 -0.46 21.57 12.69
N THR A 11 0.60 20.96 13.22
CA THR A 11 1.92 20.92 12.60
C THR A 11 1.82 20.09 11.32
N PHE A 12 1.40 20.74 10.25
CA PHE A 12 1.57 20.25 8.90
C PHE A 12 3.07 20.06 8.71
N THR A 13 3.55 18.82 8.88
CA THR A 13 4.95 18.46 8.68
C THR A 13 5.40 19.06 7.35
N HIS A 14 6.19 20.12 7.43
CA HIS A 14 6.75 20.81 6.28
C HIS A 14 7.65 19.79 5.61
N ARG A 15 7.12 19.04 4.62
CA ARG A 15 7.91 18.11 3.84
C ARG A 15 8.91 18.97 3.09
N HIS A 16 10.14 19.05 3.60
CA HIS A 16 11.18 19.90 3.04
C HIS A 16 11.40 19.52 1.57
N SER A 17 10.87 20.34 0.67
CA SER A 17 11.28 20.36 -0.73
C SER A 17 12.75 20.78 -0.76
N GLY A 18 13.60 19.95 -1.34
CA GLY A 18 15.02 20.22 -1.52
C GLY A 18 15.32 20.61 -2.96
N VAL A 19 16.46 21.27 -3.15
CA VAL A 19 17.05 21.51 -4.47
C VAL A 19 18.35 20.71 -4.56
N ASN A 20 18.50 19.92 -5.61
CA ASN A 20 19.71 19.14 -5.83
C ASN A 20 20.83 20.00 -6.47
N GLN A 21 22.03 19.43 -6.62
CA GLN A 21 23.19 20.13 -7.20
C GLN A 21 23.00 20.56 -8.68
N LEU A 22 22.02 19.99 -9.37
CA LEU A 22 21.65 20.33 -10.75
C LEU A 22 20.55 21.41 -10.80
N GLY A 23 20.15 21.96 -9.66
CA GLY A 23 19.07 22.95 -9.56
C GLY A 23 17.66 22.38 -9.75
N GLY A 24 17.51 21.06 -9.62
CA GLY A 24 16.20 20.37 -9.71
C GLY A 24 15.53 20.23 -8.35
N VAL A 25 14.22 20.49 -8.32
CA VAL A 25 13.39 20.40 -7.12
C VAL A 25 12.99 18.95 -6.86
N PHE A 26 13.07 18.51 -5.61
CA PHE A 26 12.65 17.18 -5.19
C PHE A 26 12.03 17.20 -3.80
N ILE A 27 11.27 16.14 -3.47
CA ILE A 27 10.66 15.96 -2.15
C ILE A 27 11.28 14.71 -1.52
N ASN A 28 11.93 14.88 -0.37
CA ASN A 28 12.52 13.78 0.37
C ASN A 28 11.50 12.68 0.68
N GLY A 29 11.87 11.43 0.41
CA GLY A 29 11.02 10.25 0.65
C GLY A 29 9.84 10.08 -0.30
N ARG A 30 9.68 10.93 -1.32
CA ARG A 30 8.65 10.75 -2.35
C ARG A 30 9.27 10.35 -3.69
N PRO A 31 8.59 9.50 -4.48
CA PRO A 31 9.01 9.22 -5.85
C PRO A 31 8.95 10.49 -6.70
N LEU A 32 9.78 10.54 -7.74
CA LEU A 32 9.75 11.61 -8.74
C LEU A 32 8.37 11.63 -9.44
N PRO A 33 7.82 12.80 -9.81
CA PRO A 33 6.54 12.86 -10.51
C PRO A 33 6.53 12.03 -11.80
N ASP A 34 5.41 11.39 -12.10
CA ASP A 34 5.27 10.48 -13.25
C ASP A 34 5.60 11.17 -14.58
N VAL A 35 5.25 12.45 -14.73
CA VAL A 35 5.60 13.25 -15.92
C VAL A 35 7.11 13.26 -16.16
N VAL A 36 7.91 13.49 -15.11
CA VAL A 36 9.37 13.51 -15.25
C VAL A 36 9.93 12.12 -15.52
N ARG A 37 9.35 11.08 -14.89
CA ARG A 37 9.72 9.68 -15.13
C ARG A 37 9.44 9.27 -16.57
N GLN A 38 8.32 9.71 -17.14
CA GLN A 38 7.96 9.52 -18.54
C GLN A 38 8.97 10.23 -19.46
N SER A 39 9.30 11.50 -19.20
CA SER A 39 10.29 12.23 -20.00
C SER A 39 11.68 11.58 -19.98
N ILE A 40 12.09 10.95 -18.86
CA ILE A 40 13.35 10.19 -18.78
C ILE A 40 13.34 9.04 -19.79
N VAL A 41 12.28 8.24 -19.80
CA VAL A 41 12.13 7.08 -20.69
C VAL A 41 12.02 7.53 -22.14
N GLU A 42 11.24 8.57 -22.42
CA GLU A 42 11.05 9.11 -23.76
C GLU A 42 12.36 9.62 -24.37
N LEU A 43 13.15 10.40 -23.61
CA LEU A 43 14.44 10.90 -24.08
C LEU A 43 15.43 9.75 -24.33
N ALA A 44 15.45 8.74 -23.47
CA ALA A 44 16.27 7.56 -23.67
C ALA A 44 15.85 6.77 -24.93
N GLY A 45 14.55 6.64 -25.18
CA GLY A 45 13.99 6.02 -26.39
C GLY A 45 14.36 6.76 -27.68
N ARG A 46 14.60 8.07 -27.60
CA ARG A 46 15.14 8.90 -28.70
C ARG A 46 16.67 8.83 -28.83
N GLY A 47 17.34 7.98 -28.07
CA GLY A 47 18.80 7.80 -28.09
C GLY A 47 19.59 8.86 -27.31
N VAL A 48 18.94 9.69 -26.49
CA VAL A 48 19.63 10.70 -25.68
C VAL A 48 20.41 10.01 -24.55
N ARG A 49 21.66 10.43 -24.34
CA ARG A 49 22.55 9.82 -23.34
C ARG A 49 22.04 10.10 -21.91
N PRO A 50 22.11 9.14 -20.97
CA PRO A 50 21.63 9.34 -19.59
C PRO A 50 22.23 10.55 -18.85
N CYS A 51 23.49 10.86 -19.11
CA CYS A 51 24.14 12.04 -18.55
C CYS A 51 23.53 13.36 -19.04
N GLU A 52 23.06 13.39 -20.29
CA GLU A 52 22.40 14.54 -20.88
C GLU A 52 20.96 14.65 -20.40
N ILE A 53 20.23 13.53 -20.29
CA ILE A 53 18.90 13.47 -19.67
C ILE A 53 18.94 14.05 -18.25
N SER A 54 19.94 13.63 -17.46
CA SER A 54 20.17 14.12 -16.10
C SER A 54 20.30 15.66 -16.05
N ARG A 55 21.07 16.25 -16.96
CA ARG A 55 21.23 17.71 -17.04
C ARG A 55 19.96 18.41 -17.52
N ARG A 56 19.32 17.91 -18.58
CA ARG A 56 18.11 18.51 -19.17
C ARG A 56 16.94 18.54 -18.19
N LEU A 57 16.73 17.44 -17.46
CA LEU A 57 15.63 17.30 -16.50
C LEU A 57 16.01 17.73 -15.08
N ARG A 58 17.28 18.11 -14.86
CA ARG A 58 17.84 18.46 -13.53
C ARG A 58 17.61 17.37 -12.49
N VAL A 59 17.66 16.10 -12.90
CA VAL A 59 17.51 14.92 -12.05
C VAL A 59 18.87 14.27 -11.86
N SER A 60 19.17 13.76 -10.67
CA SER A 60 20.47 13.11 -10.41
C SER A 60 20.69 11.90 -11.33
N HIS A 61 21.95 11.70 -11.76
CA HIS A 61 22.32 10.61 -12.64
C HIS A 61 21.90 9.23 -12.09
N GLY A 62 22.07 9.01 -10.79
CA GLY A 62 21.65 7.77 -10.13
C GLY A 62 20.13 7.53 -10.17
N CYS A 63 19.32 8.58 -10.14
CA CYS A 63 17.86 8.46 -10.29
C CYS A 63 17.48 8.12 -11.74
N VAL A 64 18.08 8.79 -12.73
CA VAL A 64 17.90 8.48 -14.16
C VAL A 64 18.25 7.00 -14.44
N SER A 65 19.43 6.56 -14.01
CA SER A 65 19.87 5.16 -14.20
C SER A 65 18.90 4.16 -13.57
N LYS A 66 18.45 4.40 -12.33
CA LYS A 66 17.51 3.53 -11.62
C LYS A 66 16.13 3.45 -12.27
N ILE A 67 15.67 4.53 -12.89
CA ILE A 67 14.39 4.54 -13.63
C ILE A 67 14.54 3.75 -14.91
N LEU A 68 15.60 3.99 -15.69
CA LEU A 68 15.83 3.30 -16.96
C LEU A 68 16.05 1.79 -16.75
N ALA A 69 16.83 1.38 -15.74
CA ALA A 69 17.03 -0.02 -15.41
C ALA A 69 15.69 -0.73 -15.12
N ARG A 70 14.87 -0.17 -14.21
CA ARG A 70 13.53 -0.72 -13.91
C ARG A 70 12.63 -0.74 -15.14
N TYR A 71 12.66 0.30 -15.97
CA TYR A 71 11.85 0.36 -17.18
C TYR A 71 12.23 -0.74 -18.17
N ASN A 72 13.53 -0.99 -18.36
CA ASN A 72 14.00 -2.08 -19.23
C ASN A 72 13.64 -3.46 -18.68
N GLU A 73 13.55 -3.62 -17.36
CA GLU A 73 13.16 -4.88 -16.71
C GLU A 73 11.64 -5.12 -16.73
N THR A 74 10.83 -4.07 -16.56
CA THR A 74 9.38 -4.21 -16.25
C THR A 74 8.44 -3.54 -17.25
N GLY A 75 8.95 -2.66 -18.11
CA GLY A 75 8.16 -1.77 -18.96
C GLY A 75 7.36 -0.69 -18.20
N SER A 76 7.48 -0.60 -16.87
CA SER A 76 6.65 0.29 -16.06
C SER A 76 7.40 1.56 -15.65
N ILE A 77 6.79 2.72 -15.92
CA ILE A 77 7.22 3.99 -15.34
C ILE A 77 6.79 4.15 -13.89
N ARG A 78 5.87 3.34 -13.36
CA ARG A 78 5.33 3.56 -12.01
C ARG A 78 6.41 3.27 -10.96
N PRO A 79 6.54 4.09 -9.90
CA PRO A 79 7.43 3.75 -8.80
C PRO A 79 6.98 2.43 -8.16
N ALA A 80 7.93 1.66 -7.64
CA ALA A 80 7.57 0.50 -6.81
C ALA A 80 6.74 0.98 -5.61
N VAL A 81 5.82 0.13 -5.14
CA VAL A 81 5.04 0.40 -3.94
C VAL A 81 6.00 0.55 -2.76
N MET A 82 6.20 1.79 -2.33
CA MET A 82 7.04 2.14 -1.18
C MET A 82 6.13 2.16 0.04
N GLY A 83 6.40 1.27 0.99
CA GLY A 83 5.64 1.20 2.24
C GLY A 83 4.72 -0.01 2.30
N GLY A 84 4.73 -0.64 3.47
CA GLY A 84 4.05 -1.88 3.76
C GLY A 84 4.92 -2.68 4.72
N SER A 85 4.49 -2.80 5.98
CA SER A 85 5.07 -3.83 6.84
C SER A 85 4.59 -5.18 6.31
N LYS A 86 5.49 -6.16 6.23
CA LYS A 86 5.02 -7.56 6.09
C LYS A 86 4.11 -7.83 7.29
N PRO A 87 2.87 -8.29 7.08
CA PRO A 87 1.97 -8.54 8.19
C PRO A 87 2.55 -9.68 9.04
N LYS A 88 3.01 -9.35 10.26
CA LYS A 88 3.59 -10.34 11.18
C LYS A 88 2.57 -11.36 11.70
N VAL A 89 1.31 -10.94 11.85
CA VAL A 89 0.21 -11.71 12.46
C VAL A 89 -0.93 -12.04 11.48
N ALA A 90 -0.93 -11.46 10.29
CA ALA A 90 -1.92 -11.75 9.23
C ALA A 90 -1.31 -12.67 8.16
N THR A 91 -0.73 -13.78 8.61
CA THR A 91 -0.22 -14.78 7.66
C THR A 91 -1.41 -15.40 6.91
N PRO A 92 -1.24 -15.84 5.64
CA PRO A 92 -2.33 -16.42 4.86
C PRO A 92 -3.03 -17.58 5.57
N ARG A 93 -2.27 -18.41 6.29
CA ARG A 93 -2.80 -19.54 7.07
C ARG A 93 -3.76 -19.09 8.16
N VAL A 94 -3.38 -18.08 8.95
CA VAL A 94 -4.21 -17.54 10.04
C VAL A 94 -5.51 -16.96 9.49
N VAL A 95 -5.41 -16.17 8.42
CA VAL A 95 -6.57 -15.56 7.77
C VAL A 95 -7.53 -16.64 7.22
N GLN A 96 -7.00 -17.67 6.56
CA GLN A 96 -7.81 -18.78 6.04
C GLN A 96 -8.53 -19.53 7.15
N THR A 97 -7.87 -19.83 8.27
CA THR A 97 -8.51 -20.49 9.42
C THR A 97 -9.63 -19.64 10.01
N ILE A 98 -9.41 -18.33 10.19
CA ILE A 98 -10.44 -17.39 10.67
C ILE A 98 -11.69 -17.44 9.79
N LEU A 99 -11.50 -17.35 8.46
CA LEU A 99 -12.58 -17.40 7.49
C LEU A 99 -13.31 -18.75 7.51
N HIS A 100 -12.56 -19.86 7.64
CA HIS A 100 -13.13 -21.20 7.71
C HIS A 100 -14.02 -21.38 8.95
N LEU A 101 -13.54 -20.98 10.13
CA LEU A 101 -14.30 -21.06 11.39
C LEU A 101 -15.59 -20.24 11.32
N LYS A 102 -15.51 -19.03 10.75
CA LYS A 102 -16.66 -18.14 10.58
C LYS A 102 -17.65 -18.62 9.52
N ARG A 103 -17.18 -19.35 8.50
CA ARG A 103 -18.04 -20.00 7.51
C ARG A 103 -18.84 -21.16 8.11
N ILE A 104 -18.20 -21.96 8.97
CA ILE A 104 -18.86 -23.09 9.64
C ILE A 104 -19.85 -22.59 10.70
N ASN A 105 -19.46 -21.56 11.45
CA ASN A 105 -20.32 -20.97 12.47
C ASN A 105 -20.28 -19.42 12.38
N PRO A 106 -21.24 -18.82 11.64
CA PRO A 106 -21.35 -17.37 11.53
C PRO A 106 -21.59 -16.66 12.87
N GLY A 107 -22.12 -17.36 13.87
CA GLY A 107 -22.33 -16.83 15.23
C GLY A 107 -21.06 -16.75 16.09
N MET A 108 -19.96 -17.40 15.67
CA MET A 108 -18.73 -17.47 16.48
C MET A 108 -18.12 -16.08 16.68
N PHE A 109 -17.87 -15.70 17.93
CA PHE A 109 -17.29 -14.41 18.30
C PHE A 109 -15.77 -14.39 18.05
N ALA A 110 -15.21 -13.21 17.77
CA ALA A 110 -13.78 -13.07 17.49
C ALA A 110 -12.87 -13.50 18.65
N ARG A 111 -13.33 -13.41 19.91
CA ARG A 111 -12.63 -13.99 21.06
C ARG A 111 -12.57 -15.52 20.98
N GLU A 112 -13.66 -16.18 20.62
CA GLU A 112 -13.70 -17.64 20.47
C GLU A 112 -12.83 -18.10 19.30
N ILE A 113 -12.83 -17.34 18.21
CA ILE A 113 -11.90 -17.56 17.08
C ILE A 113 -10.46 -17.45 17.55
N ARG A 114 -10.12 -16.44 18.35
CA ARG A 114 -8.78 -16.28 18.94
C ARG A 114 -8.39 -17.50 19.78
N ASP A 115 -9.28 -17.94 20.65
CA ASP A 115 -9.04 -19.11 21.51
C ASP A 115 -8.84 -20.38 20.68
N ARG A 116 -9.60 -20.53 19.59
CA ARG A 116 -9.48 -21.65 18.66
C ARG A 116 -8.16 -21.64 17.88
N LEU A 117 -7.70 -20.48 17.44
CA LEU A 117 -6.39 -20.35 16.77
C LEU A 117 -5.23 -20.80 17.66
N LEU A 118 -5.31 -20.51 18.97
CA LEU A 118 -4.33 -20.97 19.96
C LEU A 118 -4.47 -22.47 20.21
N LEU A 119 -5.70 -22.97 20.37
CA LEU A 119 -5.98 -24.38 20.64
C LEU A 119 -5.51 -25.29 19.50
N GLU A 120 -5.76 -24.91 18.26
CA GLU A 120 -5.36 -25.65 17.06
C GLU A 120 -3.90 -25.42 16.66
N ARG A 121 -3.13 -24.68 17.48
CA ARG A 121 -1.72 -24.34 17.23
C ARG A 121 -1.48 -23.69 15.86
N VAL A 122 -2.46 -22.92 15.40
CA VAL A 122 -2.34 -22.06 14.21
C VAL A 122 -1.59 -20.78 14.59
N CYS A 123 -1.76 -20.33 15.84
CA CYS A 123 -1.06 -19.22 16.46
C CYS A 123 -0.48 -19.61 17.83
N ASP A 124 0.53 -18.86 18.25
CA ASP A 124 1.08 -18.80 19.61
C ASP A 124 0.67 -17.48 20.27
N ASN A 125 0.89 -17.34 21.58
CA ASN A 125 0.55 -16.11 22.32
C ASN A 125 1.19 -14.84 21.73
N GLU A 126 2.36 -14.95 21.10
CA GLU A 126 3.10 -13.84 20.51
C GLU A 126 2.61 -13.43 19.11
N ASN A 127 1.96 -14.34 18.38
CA ASN A 127 1.58 -14.14 16.97
C ASN A 127 0.06 -14.16 16.74
N VAL A 128 -0.72 -14.48 17.77
CA VAL A 128 -2.18 -14.50 17.69
C VAL A 128 -2.72 -13.09 17.43
N PRO A 129 -3.59 -12.88 16.43
CA PRO A 129 -4.16 -11.57 16.16
C PRO A 129 -5.08 -11.12 17.31
N SER A 130 -5.11 -9.82 17.55
CA SER A 130 -6.07 -9.24 18.50
C SER A 130 -7.51 -9.39 18.02
N VAL A 131 -8.48 -9.36 18.95
CA VAL A 131 -9.92 -9.43 18.65
C VAL A 131 -10.32 -8.40 17.58
N SER A 132 -9.84 -7.16 17.69
CA SER A 132 -10.10 -6.11 16.70
C SER A 132 -9.47 -6.40 15.33
N SER A 133 -8.36 -7.12 15.27
CA SER A 133 -7.74 -7.53 14.00
C SER A 133 -8.53 -8.66 13.33
N ILE A 134 -9.03 -9.61 14.13
CA ILE A 134 -9.90 -10.70 13.65
C ILE A 134 -11.20 -10.12 13.04
N ASN A 135 -11.85 -9.18 13.71
CA ASN A 135 -13.03 -8.50 13.18
C ASN A 135 -12.72 -7.76 11.88
N ARG A 136 -11.60 -7.03 11.81
CA ARG A 136 -11.18 -6.34 10.57
C ARG A 136 -10.93 -7.27 9.40
N PHE A 137 -10.42 -8.49 9.63
CA PHE A 137 -10.32 -9.48 8.56
C PHE A 137 -11.71 -9.87 8.09
N PHE A 138 -12.62 -10.18 9.00
CA PHE A 138 -13.99 -10.51 8.63
C PHE A 138 -14.67 -9.38 7.83
N ASP A 139 -14.60 -8.13 8.30
CA ASP A 139 -15.25 -6.98 7.67
C ASP A 139 -14.68 -6.67 6.28
N SER A 140 -13.35 -6.78 6.11
CA SER A 140 -12.72 -6.57 4.81
C SER A 140 -13.12 -7.64 3.79
N PHE A 141 -13.33 -8.89 4.24
CA PHE A 141 -13.77 -9.98 3.37
C PHE A 141 -15.29 -9.98 3.14
N LEU A 142 -16.12 -9.60 4.12
CA LEU A 142 -17.57 -9.49 3.96
C LEU A 142 -17.92 -8.45 2.90
N HIS A 143 -17.23 -7.31 2.90
CA HIS A 143 -17.41 -6.26 1.91
C HIS A 143 -17.14 -6.76 0.47
N VAL A 144 -16.10 -7.60 0.30
CA VAL A 144 -15.75 -8.19 -1.01
C VAL A 144 -16.74 -9.29 -1.42
N MET A 145 -17.20 -10.12 -0.49
CA MET A 145 -18.18 -11.18 -0.77
C MET A 145 -19.56 -10.61 -1.08
N VAL A 146 -20.05 -9.65 -0.29
CA VAL A 146 -21.31 -8.95 -0.56
C VAL A 146 -21.22 -8.29 -1.93
N SER A 147 -20.16 -7.52 -2.23
CA SER A 147 -20.00 -6.88 -3.54
C SER A 147 -20.12 -7.87 -4.71
N LYS A 148 -19.47 -9.04 -4.64
CA LYS A 148 -19.54 -10.06 -5.69
C LYS A 148 -20.89 -10.76 -5.77
N VAL A 149 -21.53 -11.02 -4.63
CA VAL A 149 -22.88 -11.62 -4.61
C VAL A 149 -23.90 -10.65 -5.16
N THR A 150 -23.83 -9.36 -4.81
CA THR A 150 -24.71 -8.33 -5.38
C THR A 150 -24.49 -8.16 -6.88
N GLU A 151 -23.24 -8.23 -7.36
CA GLU A 151 -22.91 -8.16 -8.79
C GLU A 151 -23.43 -9.38 -9.56
N LEU A 152 -23.30 -10.59 -9.01
CA LEU A 152 -23.88 -11.81 -9.59
C LEU A 152 -25.42 -11.81 -9.57
N LEU A 153 -26.03 -11.27 -8.51
CA LEU A 153 -27.47 -11.13 -8.42
C LEU A 153 -28.01 -10.09 -9.42
N LEU A 154 -27.29 -8.97 -9.63
CA LEU A 154 -27.61 -7.96 -10.64
C LEU A 154 -27.49 -8.51 -12.07
N LEU A 155 -26.44 -9.27 -12.38
CA LEU A 155 -26.29 -9.93 -13.68
C LEU A 155 -27.42 -10.93 -13.96
N SER A 156 -27.89 -11.63 -12.93
CA SER A 156 -29.02 -12.57 -13.04
C SER A 156 -30.38 -11.88 -13.25
N LEU A 157 -30.49 -10.58 -12.97
CA LEU A 157 -31.70 -9.78 -13.18
C LEU A 157 -31.71 -9.03 -14.53
N GLN A 158 -30.65 -9.12 -15.32
CA GLN A 158 -30.56 -8.53 -16.66
C GLN A 158 -30.88 -9.51 -17.81
N ASP A 159 -31.21 -10.76 -17.48
CA ASP A 159 -31.53 -11.82 -18.44
C ASP A 159 -33.05 -12.01 -18.64
N HIS A 160 -33.86 -10.94 -18.52
CA HIS A 160 -35.31 -11.01 -18.73
C HIS A 160 -35.90 -9.82 -19.49
#